data_AF-A0A8J2SLK9-F1
#
_entry.id   AF-A0A8J2SLK9-F1
#
_cell.length_a   1.000
_cell.length_b   1.000
_cell.length_c   1.000
_cell.angle_alpha   90.00
_cell.angle_beta   90.00
_cell.angle_gamma   90.00
#
_symmetry.space_group_name_H-M   'P 1'
#
loop_
_entity.id
_entity.type
_entity.pdbx_description
1 polymer ?
#
loop_
_entity_poly.entity_id
_entity_poly.type
_entity_poly.pdbx_seq_one_letter_code
_entity_poly.pdbx_strand_id
1 'polypeptide(L)'
;MTAHEEARATTSLVVYEPPAVLNVQQAERRYELPRTGAVFVRQAWGSGDTGAAQWPAGVELAKLIDSEGPERWRGKRVLEISAGGGAVVAIALMRAGATVVATDADAEALKLHEENARANIEPDVFASRYRGALVLRWGDDPAAAISALGGSPDVVVASDVAYPGTRDAWPAFARTLVAVGAGARMLYGHASRYEAVDRRFFRVLREGGVRAERVVDKGSVAGVGLFELVVGS
;
A
#
# COMPACT_ATOMS: atom_id res chain seq x y z
N MET A 1 -18.07 -34.50 8.00
CA MET A 1 -17.26 -33.27 8.10
C MET A 1 -16.12 -33.42 7.12
N THR A 2 -16.00 -32.49 6.19
CA THR A 2 -15.08 -32.63 5.05
C THR A 2 -13.71 -32.04 5.39
N ALA A 3 -12.67 -32.46 4.68
CA ALA A 3 -11.30 -31.91 4.82
C ALA A 3 -11.22 -30.37 4.66
N HIS A 4 -12.29 -29.74 4.18
CA HIS A 4 -12.45 -28.29 4.08
C HIS A 4 -12.73 -27.59 5.43
N GLU A 5 -13.23 -28.32 6.44
CA GLU A 5 -13.55 -27.77 7.77
C GLU A 5 -12.34 -27.81 8.71
N GLU A 6 -11.41 -28.76 8.54
CA GLU A 6 -10.17 -28.84 9.34
C GLU A 6 -9.14 -27.75 8.98
N ALA A 7 -9.16 -27.23 7.73
CA ALA A 7 -8.26 -26.15 7.32
C ALA A 7 -8.58 -24.79 7.99
N ARG A 8 -9.76 -24.64 8.62
CA ARG A 8 -10.12 -23.43 9.39
C ARG A 8 -9.54 -23.40 10.81
N ALA A 9 -9.01 -24.52 11.32
CA ALA A 9 -8.65 -24.66 12.72
C ALA A 9 -7.16 -24.49 13.03
N THR A 10 -6.32 -24.11 12.08
CA THR A 10 -4.87 -23.93 12.35
C THR A 10 -4.25 -22.80 11.53
N THR A 11 -4.92 -21.65 11.47
CA THR A 11 -4.20 -20.39 11.24
C THR A 11 -3.86 -19.85 12.62
N SER A 12 -2.67 -20.14 13.11
CA SER A 12 -2.12 -19.39 14.24
C SER A 12 -2.13 -17.92 13.83
N LEU A 13 -3.06 -17.15 14.39
CA LEU A 13 -3.05 -15.69 14.32
C LEU A 13 -1.72 -15.28 14.95
N VAL A 14 -0.69 -15.07 14.12
CA VAL A 14 0.54 -14.44 14.60
C VAL A 14 0.12 -13.02 14.90
N VAL A 15 -0.24 -12.78 16.16
CA VAL A 15 -0.51 -11.45 16.68
C VAL A 15 0.79 -10.67 16.52
N TYR A 16 0.88 -9.88 15.45
CA TYR A 16 1.97 -8.96 15.29
C TYR A 16 1.84 -7.91 16.39
N GLU A 17 2.78 -7.88 17.32
CA GLU A 17 2.90 -6.80 18.31
C GLU A 17 3.78 -5.68 17.73
N PRO A 18 3.20 -4.57 17.26
CA PRO A 18 4.00 -3.44 16.82
C PRO A 18 4.81 -2.86 17.97
N PRO A 19 6.04 -2.38 17.72
CA PRO A 19 6.73 -1.54 18.69
C PRO A 19 5.82 -0.38 19.12
N ALA A 20 5.81 -0.05 20.42
CA ALA A 20 4.93 0.98 21.00
C ALA A 20 5.01 2.35 20.29
N VAL A 21 6.16 2.66 19.68
CA VAL A 21 6.40 3.87 18.87
C VAL A 21 5.49 3.99 17.64
N LEU A 22 4.87 2.90 17.20
CA LEU A 22 3.98 2.91 16.04
C LEU A 22 2.59 3.46 16.36
N ASN A 23 2.22 3.63 17.64
CA ASN A 23 0.97 4.27 18.08
C ASN A 23 -0.30 3.74 17.37
N VAL A 24 -0.29 2.50 16.91
CA VAL A 24 -1.41 1.91 16.15
C VAL A 24 -2.69 1.81 16.98
N GLN A 25 -2.55 1.77 18.31
CA GLN A 25 -3.65 1.75 19.26
C GLN A 25 -4.43 3.08 19.34
N GLN A 26 -3.87 4.18 18.82
CA GLN A 26 -4.58 5.46 18.75
C GLN A 26 -5.70 5.36 17.72
N ALA A 27 -6.93 5.72 18.10
CA ALA A 27 -8.08 5.68 17.21
C ALA A 27 -7.95 6.65 16.02
N GLU A 28 -7.16 7.71 16.16
CA GLU A 28 -6.84 8.66 15.09
C GLU A 28 -5.36 9.04 15.16
N ARG A 29 -4.73 9.21 14.00
CA ARG A 29 -3.36 9.70 13.88
C ARG A 29 -3.29 10.87 12.90
N ARG A 30 -2.43 11.83 13.22
CA ARG A 30 -2.10 12.97 12.37
C ARG A 30 -0.71 12.78 11.76
N TYR A 31 -0.61 13.04 10.47
CA TYR A 31 0.65 13.14 9.73
C TYR A 31 0.78 14.51 9.08
N GLU A 32 2.01 14.94 8.81
CA GLU A 32 2.31 16.19 8.14
C GLU A 32 3.00 15.87 6.80
N LEU A 33 2.37 16.27 5.69
CA LEU A 33 2.96 16.19 4.36
C LEU A 33 3.70 17.51 4.04
N PRO A 34 4.92 17.46 3.47
CA PRO A 34 5.81 18.63 3.36
C PRO A 34 5.25 19.85 2.61
N ARG A 35 4.35 19.62 1.64
CA ARG A 35 3.78 20.65 0.76
C ARG A 35 2.30 20.88 1.01
N THR A 36 1.52 19.83 1.24
CA THR A 36 0.06 19.93 1.36
C THR A 36 -0.47 19.90 2.78
N GLY A 37 0.42 19.76 3.76
CA GLY A 37 0.11 19.88 5.17
C GLY A 37 -0.53 18.64 5.78
N ALA A 38 -1.39 18.86 6.77
CA ALA A 38 -1.92 17.80 7.63
C ALA A 38 -2.79 16.75 6.91
N VAL A 39 -2.71 15.52 7.40
CA VAL A 39 -3.58 14.38 7.09
C VAL A 39 -4.00 13.71 8.38
N PHE A 40 -5.30 13.48 8.57
CA PHE A 40 -5.87 12.84 9.76
C PHE A 40 -6.49 11.50 9.36
N VAL A 41 -6.08 10.41 9.98
CA VAL A 41 -6.56 9.07 9.62
C VAL A 41 -7.07 8.35 10.85
N ARG A 42 -8.26 7.80 10.72
CA ARG A 42 -8.83 6.88 11.70
C ARG A 42 -8.17 5.51 11.57
N GLN A 43 -8.03 4.83 12.69
CA GLN A 43 -7.50 3.48 12.77
C GLN A 43 -8.45 2.62 13.62
N ALA A 44 -8.58 1.35 13.26
CA ALA A 44 -9.39 0.38 13.98
C ALA A 44 -8.52 -0.80 14.46
N TRP A 45 -7.44 -0.48 15.19
CA TRP A 45 -6.54 -1.49 15.76
C TRP A 45 -7.26 -2.35 16.81
N GLY A 46 -6.99 -3.66 16.81
CA GLY A 46 -7.56 -4.60 17.77
C GLY A 46 -8.76 -5.41 17.27
N SER A 47 -9.23 -5.18 16.03
CA SER A 47 -10.22 -6.03 15.36
C SER A 47 -9.67 -7.35 14.82
N GLY A 48 -8.35 -7.57 14.91
CA GLY A 48 -7.65 -8.77 14.43
C GLY A 48 -6.92 -8.60 13.10
N ASP A 49 -7.02 -7.44 12.44
CA ASP A 49 -6.36 -7.16 11.16
C ASP A 49 -5.34 -6.00 11.26
N THR A 50 -4.14 -6.23 10.73
CA THR A 50 -3.08 -5.22 10.55
C THR A 50 -3.43 -4.15 9.51
N GLY A 51 -4.36 -4.44 8.60
CA GLY A 51 -4.83 -3.52 7.55
C GLY A 51 -5.54 -2.28 8.09
N ALA A 52 -6.06 -2.33 9.32
CA ALA A 52 -6.78 -1.22 9.94
C ALA A 52 -5.87 -0.15 10.61
N ALA A 53 -4.54 -0.25 10.45
CA ALA A 53 -3.57 0.70 10.98
C ALA A 53 -2.72 1.32 9.86
N GLN A 54 -2.21 2.54 10.12
CA GLN A 54 -1.28 3.20 9.21
C GLN A 54 0.17 2.89 9.60
N TRP A 55 0.92 2.33 8.63
CA TRP A 55 2.29 1.91 8.81
C TRP A 55 3.32 2.94 8.30
N PRO A 56 4.56 2.94 8.84
CA PRO A 56 5.54 3.98 8.57
C PRO A 56 5.94 4.14 7.09
N ALA A 57 6.06 3.05 6.32
CA ALA A 57 6.56 3.16 4.96
C ALA A 57 5.55 3.82 4.02
N GLY A 58 4.24 3.66 4.28
CA GLY A 58 3.20 4.40 3.57
C GLY A 58 3.28 5.90 3.83
N VAL A 59 3.66 6.32 5.04
CA VAL A 59 3.85 7.74 5.38
C VAL A 59 5.05 8.33 4.64
N GLU A 60 6.19 7.63 4.63
CA GLU A 60 7.38 8.10 3.90
C GLU A 60 7.15 8.12 2.38
N LEU A 61 6.43 7.14 1.84
CA LEU A 61 6.03 7.13 0.44
C LEU A 61 5.11 8.32 0.11
N ALA A 62 4.14 8.63 0.97
CA ALA A 62 3.28 9.79 0.80
C ALA A 62 4.04 11.11 0.85
N LYS A 63 5.04 11.24 1.74
CA LYS A 63 5.92 12.43 1.80
C LYS A 63 6.74 12.60 0.51
N LEU A 64 7.27 11.51 -0.05
CA LEU A 64 7.95 11.54 -1.35
C LEU A 64 6.99 12.04 -2.45
N ILE A 65 5.82 11.43 -2.57
CA ILE A 65 4.79 11.78 -3.57
C ILE A 65 4.42 13.26 -3.46
N ASP A 66 4.13 13.71 -2.25
CA ASP A 66 3.76 15.09 -1.96
C ASP A 66 4.88 16.06 -2.34
N SER A 67 6.14 15.71 -2.00
CA SER A 67 7.33 16.53 -2.33
C SER A 67 7.60 16.62 -3.83
N GLU A 68 7.48 15.51 -4.57
CA GLU A 68 7.60 15.47 -6.04
C GLU A 68 6.57 16.40 -6.71
N GLY A 69 5.39 16.57 -6.11
CA GLY A 69 4.45 17.61 -6.49
C GLY A 69 3.63 17.38 -7.75
N PRO A 70 2.75 18.33 -8.10
CA PRO A 70 1.77 18.13 -9.16
C PRO A 70 2.36 18.00 -10.56
N GLU A 71 3.55 18.53 -10.82
CA GLU A 71 4.22 18.37 -12.13
C GLU A 71 4.54 16.91 -12.43
N ARG A 72 4.78 16.10 -11.40
CA ARG A 72 5.08 14.67 -11.55
C ARG A 72 3.82 13.81 -11.64
N TRP A 73 2.76 14.19 -10.93
CA TRP A 73 1.61 13.32 -10.64
C TRP A 73 0.31 13.71 -11.36
N ARG A 74 0.18 14.94 -11.86
CA ARG A 74 -1.06 15.40 -12.50
C ARG A 74 -1.42 14.54 -13.70
N GLY A 75 -2.64 14.01 -13.69
CA GLY A 75 -3.18 13.19 -14.77
C GLY A 75 -2.67 11.75 -14.81
N LYS A 76 -1.82 11.33 -13.87
CA LYS A 76 -1.37 9.93 -13.77
C LYS A 76 -2.48 9.04 -13.20
N ARG A 77 -2.66 7.85 -13.77
CA ARG A 77 -3.48 6.77 -13.23
C ARG A 77 -2.62 5.92 -12.31
N VAL A 78 -3.05 5.77 -11.07
CA VAL A 78 -2.26 5.14 -10.02
C VAL A 78 -3.04 4.00 -9.38
N LEU A 79 -2.46 2.81 -9.43
CA LEU A 79 -2.96 1.64 -8.72
C LEU A 79 -2.20 1.51 -7.39
N GLU A 80 -2.91 1.62 -6.27
CA GLU A 80 -2.34 1.32 -4.96
C GLU A 80 -2.69 -0.12 -4.56
N ILE A 81 -1.66 -0.94 -4.28
CA ILE A 81 -1.80 -2.34 -3.86
C ILE A 81 -1.50 -2.45 -2.37
N SER A 82 -2.36 -3.21 -1.67
CA SER A 82 -2.29 -3.39 -0.21
C SER A 82 -2.34 -2.04 0.50
N ALA A 83 -3.36 -1.28 0.15
CA ALA A 83 -3.56 0.09 0.58
C ALA A 83 -3.83 0.22 2.09
N GLY A 84 -4.34 -0.85 2.72
CA GLY A 84 -4.88 -0.82 4.08
C GLY A 84 -5.96 0.26 4.24
N GLY A 85 -6.32 0.55 5.49
CA GLY A 85 -7.33 1.56 5.84
C GLY A 85 -6.79 2.97 6.01
N GLY A 86 -5.47 3.16 6.09
CA GLY A 86 -4.89 4.46 6.44
C GLY A 86 -5.01 5.53 5.35
N ALA A 87 -5.05 5.14 4.07
CA ALA A 87 -5.26 6.04 2.91
C ALA A 87 -4.26 7.19 2.71
N VAL A 88 -3.17 7.29 3.51
CA VAL A 88 -2.24 8.43 3.46
C VAL A 88 -1.58 8.58 2.08
N VAL A 89 -1.28 7.47 1.41
CA VAL A 89 -0.70 7.46 0.05
C VAL A 89 -1.73 7.92 -0.98
N ALA A 90 -2.93 7.35 -1.01
CA ALA A 90 -4.03 7.80 -1.87
C ALA A 90 -4.34 9.30 -1.71
N ILE A 91 -4.33 9.81 -0.47
CA ILE A 91 -4.55 11.22 -0.15
C ILE A 91 -3.45 12.08 -0.78
N ALA A 92 -2.18 11.74 -0.60
CA ALA A 92 -1.06 12.47 -1.20
C ALA A 92 -1.13 12.46 -2.74
N LEU A 93 -1.44 11.30 -3.34
CA LEU A 93 -1.61 11.15 -4.80
C LEU A 93 -2.74 12.03 -5.34
N MET A 94 -3.91 11.99 -4.70
CA MET A 94 -5.05 12.81 -5.10
C MET A 94 -4.74 14.29 -4.95
N ARG A 95 -4.10 14.73 -3.87
CA ARG A 95 -3.67 16.13 -3.69
C ARG A 95 -2.66 16.55 -4.77
N ALA A 96 -1.77 15.66 -5.19
CA ALA A 96 -0.82 15.88 -6.28
C ALA A 96 -1.46 15.82 -7.69
N GLY A 97 -2.73 15.45 -7.81
CA GLY A 97 -3.46 15.49 -9.09
C GLY A 97 -3.52 14.18 -9.85
N ALA A 98 -3.15 13.06 -9.22
CA ALA A 98 -3.32 11.73 -9.77
C ALA A 98 -4.77 11.25 -9.64
N THR A 99 -5.15 10.29 -10.47
CA THR A 99 -6.37 9.48 -10.34
C THR A 99 -6.01 8.13 -9.72
N VAL A 100 -6.74 7.69 -8.70
CA VAL A 100 -6.34 6.58 -7.83
C VAL A 100 -7.41 5.49 -7.78
N VAL A 101 -6.99 4.23 -7.88
CA VAL A 101 -7.74 3.06 -7.39
C VAL A 101 -6.92 2.45 -6.27
N ALA A 102 -7.53 2.30 -5.11
CA ALA A 102 -6.93 1.62 -3.96
C ALA A 102 -7.39 0.16 -3.94
N THR A 103 -6.47 -0.75 -3.61
CA THR A 103 -6.78 -2.18 -3.53
C THR A 103 -6.19 -2.82 -2.30
N ASP A 104 -6.92 -3.79 -1.74
CA ASP A 104 -6.50 -4.59 -0.59
C ASP A 104 -7.26 -5.93 -0.60
N ALA A 105 -6.80 -6.92 0.17
CA ALA A 105 -7.51 -8.18 0.34
C ALA A 105 -8.66 -8.06 1.35
N ASP A 106 -8.59 -7.12 2.30
CA ASP A 106 -9.61 -6.88 3.32
C ASP A 106 -10.59 -5.77 2.90
N ALA A 107 -11.88 -6.14 2.79
CA ALA A 107 -12.95 -5.22 2.44
C ALA A 107 -13.25 -4.21 3.56
N GLU A 108 -13.03 -4.55 4.83
CA GLU A 108 -13.25 -3.62 5.94
C GLU A 108 -12.13 -2.57 6.00
N ALA A 109 -10.87 -2.97 5.77
CA ALA A 109 -9.77 -2.02 5.57
C ALA A 109 -10.06 -1.08 4.40
N LEU A 110 -10.57 -1.58 3.27
CA LEU A 110 -10.95 -0.75 2.12
C LEU A 110 -12.09 0.24 2.40
N LYS A 111 -13.07 -0.16 3.22
CA LYS A 111 -14.13 0.76 3.68
C LYS A 111 -13.54 1.89 4.52
N LEU A 112 -12.69 1.56 5.50
CA LEU A 112 -11.98 2.55 6.32
C LEU A 112 -11.07 3.45 5.45
N HIS A 113 -10.43 2.88 4.43
CA HIS A 113 -9.62 3.61 3.46
C HIS A 113 -10.44 4.72 2.78
N GLU A 114 -11.61 4.37 2.25
CA GLU A 114 -12.48 5.32 1.56
C GLU A 114 -12.98 6.42 2.51
N GLU A 115 -13.35 6.06 3.74
CA GLU A 115 -13.75 7.02 4.77
C GLU A 115 -12.63 8.01 5.11
N ASN A 116 -11.40 7.52 5.28
CA ASN A 116 -10.22 8.36 5.53
C ASN A 116 -9.90 9.23 4.31
N ALA A 117 -9.92 8.68 3.10
CA ALA A 117 -9.70 9.42 1.86
C ALA A 117 -10.73 10.56 1.70
N ARG A 118 -12.01 10.27 1.89
CA ARG A 118 -13.11 11.25 1.80
C ARG A 118 -12.99 12.36 2.86
N ALA A 119 -12.51 12.04 4.06
CA ALA A 119 -12.35 13.03 5.13
C ALA A 119 -11.19 14.02 4.90
N ASN A 120 -10.26 13.72 3.99
CA ASN A 120 -9.03 14.51 3.79
C ASN A 120 -8.94 15.22 2.44
N ILE A 121 -9.94 15.04 1.58
CA ILE A 121 -9.96 15.52 0.19
C ILE A 121 -11.26 16.27 -0.05
N GLU A 122 -11.16 17.45 -0.67
CA GLU A 122 -12.33 18.24 -1.08
C GLU A 122 -13.29 17.41 -1.95
N PRO A 123 -14.62 17.52 -1.76
CA PRO A 123 -15.59 16.65 -2.44
C PRO A 123 -15.43 16.55 -3.96
N ASP A 124 -15.18 17.67 -4.64
CA ASP A 124 -15.00 17.70 -6.10
C ASP A 124 -13.69 17.03 -6.54
N VAL A 125 -12.64 17.16 -5.72
CA VAL A 125 -11.36 16.50 -5.96
C VAL A 125 -11.51 14.99 -5.75
N PHE A 126 -12.22 14.58 -4.69
CA PHE A 126 -12.50 13.18 -4.40
C PHE A 126 -13.30 12.54 -5.54
N ALA A 127 -14.42 13.15 -5.95
CA ALA A 127 -15.26 12.65 -7.03
C ALA A 127 -14.50 12.57 -8.38
N SER A 128 -13.61 13.51 -8.65
CA SER A 128 -12.86 13.54 -9.91
C SER A 128 -11.63 12.63 -9.93
N ARG A 129 -11.04 12.29 -8.78
CA ARG A 129 -9.74 11.59 -8.70
C ARG A 129 -9.78 10.23 -8.02
N TYR A 130 -10.71 9.97 -7.11
CA TYR A 130 -10.85 8.66 -6.50
C TYR A 130 -11.78 7.79 -7.35
N ARG A 131 -11.26 6.69 -7.90
CA ARG A 131 -12.02 5.75 -8.74
C ARG A 131 -12.55 4.54 -7.96
N GLY A 132 -12.23 4.45 -6.68
CA GLY A 132 -12.79 3.47 -5.77
C GLY A 132 -11.73 2.67 -5.00
N ALA A 133 -12.25 1.93 -4.03
CA ALA A 133 -11.53 0.93 -3.26
C ALA A 133 -12.05 -0.46 -3.69
N LEU A 134 -11.17 -1.33 -4.17
CA LEU A 134 -11.55 -2.62 -4.77
C LEU A 134 -10.78 -3.78 -4.12
N VAL A 135 -11.47 -4.88 -3.87
CA VAL A 135 -10.81 -6.09 -3.36
C VAL A 135 -9.90 -6.67 -4.43
N LEU A 136 -8.62 -6.84 -4.10
CA LEU A 136 -7.63 -7.53 -4.93
C LEU A 136 -6.74 -8.36 -4.01
N ARG A 137 -6.85 -9.68 -4.08
CA ARG A 137 -5.87 -10.56 -3.44
C ARG A 137 -4.67 -10.71 -4.37
N TRP A 138 -3.50 -10.84 -3.79
CA TRP A 138 -2.31 -11.06 -4.59
C TRP A 138 -2.40 -12.37 -5.36
N GLY A 139 -1.99 -12.34 -6.63
CA GLY A 139 -2.12 -13.43 -7.58
C GLY A 139 -3.46 -13.52 -8.31
N ASP A 140 -4.49 -12.78 -7.88
CA ASP A 140 -5.77 -12.70 -8.60
C ASP A 140 -5.66 -11.77 -9.82
N ASP A 141 -6.65 -11.83 -10.71
CA ASP A 141 -6.75 -11.01 -11.92
C ASP A 141 -7.02 -9.52 -11.57
N PRO A 142 -6.12 -8.58 -11.96
CA PRO A 142 -6.30 -7.15 -11.68
C PRO A 142 -7.26 -6.43 -12.65
N ALA A 143 -7.91 -7.13 -13.60
CA ALA A 143 -8.74 -6.52 -14.65
C ALA A 143 -9.80 -5.54 -14.13
N ALA A 144 -10.47 -5.85 -13.01
CA ALA A 144 -11.46 -4.96 -12.42
C ALA A 144 -10.85 -3.63 -11.96
N ALA A 145 -9.69 -3.68 -11.30
CA ALA A 145 -8.98 -2.48 -10.85
C ALA A 145 -8.44 -1.65 -12.03
N ILE A 146 -7.90 -2.32 -13.06
CA ILE A 146 -7.45 -1.67 -14.30
C ILE A 146 -8.62 -1.00 -15.03
N SER A 147 -9.77 -1.68 -15.10
CA SER A 147 -10.97 -1.10 -15.71
C SER A 147 -11.47 0.13 -14.94
N ALA A 148 -11.45 0.10 -13.61
CA ALA A 148 -11.85 1.24 -12.78
C ALA A 148 -10.89 2.44 -12.93
N LEU A 149 -9.60 2.20 -13.18
CA LEU A 149 -8.64 3.25 -13.53
C LEU A 149 -8.87 3.85 -14.93
N GLY A 150 -9.67 3.23 -15.78
CA GLY A 150 -9.84 3.60 -17.18
C GLY A 150 -8.66 3.16 -18.07
N GLY A 151 -7.96 2.08 -17.69
CA GLY A 151 -6.86 1.48 -18.45
C GLY A 151 -5.62 1.21 -17.59
N SER A 152 -4.56 0.73 -18.23
CA SER A 152 -3.31 0.35 -17.55
C SER A 152 -2.75 1.48 -16.68
N PRO A 153 -2.25 1.19 -15.47
CA PRO A 153 -1.71 2.21 -14.58
C PRO A 153 -0.45 2.84 -15.19
N ASP A 154 -0.28 4.15 -14.97
CA ASP A 154 1.00 4.83 -15.25
C ASP A 154 1.97 4.64 -14.08
N VAL A 155 1.43 4.47 -12.87
CA VAL A 155 2.18 4.21 -11.65
C VAL A 155 1.49 3.14 -10.81
N VAL A 156 2.28 2.26 -10.20
CA VAL A 156 1.84 1.30 -9.19
C VAL A 156 2.55 1.65 -7.88
N VAL A 157 1.80 1.68 -6.77
CA VAL A 157 2.37 1.94 -5.45
C VAL A 157 1.98 0.84 -4.47
N ALA A 158 2.87 0.50 -3.54
CA ALA A 158 2.58 -0.40 -2.43
C ALA A 158 3.42 -0.03 -1.22
N SER A 159 2.97 -0.37 -0.01
CA SER A 159 3.79 -0.17 1.19
C SER A 159 3.56 -1.22 2.25
N ASP A 160 4.60 -1.51 3.04
CA ASP A 160 4.53 -2.34 4.26
C ASP A 160 3.97 -3.77 4.09
N VAL A 161 4.06 -4.34 2.89
CA VAL A 161 3.51 -5.68 2.57
C VAL A 161 4.31 -6.86 3.14
N ALA A 162 5.54 -6.63 3.59
CA ALA A 162 6.49 -7.67 3.98
C ALA A 162 6.57 -7.82 5.50
N TYR A 163 5.86 -8.81 6.05
CA TYR A 163 5.90 -9.17 7.47
C TYR A 163 5.66 -10.68 7.63
N PRO A 164 5.93 -11.28 8.81
CA PRO A 164 5.87 -12.74 8.97
C PRO A 164 4.56 -13.39 8.49
N GLY A 165 3.41 -12.72 8.68
CA GLY A 165 2.10 -13.22 8.29
C GLY A 165 1.83 -13.26 6.78
N THR A 166 2.62 -12.57 5.94
CA THR A 166 2.44 -12.56 4.48
C THR A 166 3.43 -13.44 3.72
N ARG A 167 4.31 -14.13 4.45
CA ARG A 167 5.46 -14.87 3.92
C ARG A 167 5.14 -15.82 2.76
N ASP A 168 4.02 -16.53 2.85
CA ASP A 168 3.63 -17.53 1.85
C ASP A 168 2.93 -16.90 0.63
N ALA A 169 2.46 -15.66 0.76
CA ALA A 169 1.77 -14.93 -0.30
C ALA A 169 2.70 -14.05 -1.14
N TRP A 170 3.97 -13.87 -0.75
CA TRP A 170 4.92 -13.04 -1.51
C TRP A 170 5.14 -13.47 -2.98
N PRO A 171 5.15 -14.77 -3.35
CA PRO A 171 5.20 -15.15 -4.76
C PRO A 171 3.96 -14.66 -5.54
N ALA A 172 2.79 -14.64 -4.89
CA ALA A 172 1.58 -14.12 -5.49
C ALA A 172 1.64 -12.59 -5.64
N PHE A 173 2.24 -11.89 -4.66
CA PHE A 173 2.49 -10.46 -4.74
C PHE A 173 3.38 -10.11 -5.94
N ALA A 174 4.47 -10.86 -6.13
CA ALA A 174 5.35 -10.70 -7.30
C ALA A 174 4.57 -10.90 -8.62
N ARG A 175 3.69 -11.92 -8.71
CA ARG A 175 2.83 -12.10 -9.89
C ARG A 175 1.89 -10.93 -10.15
N THR A 176 1.27 -10.38 -9.11
CA THR A 176 0.45 -9.16 -9.26
C THR A 176 1.28 -8.00 -9.79
N LEU A 177 2.48 -7.77 -9.22
CA LEU A 177 3.38 -6.70 -9.68
C LEU A 177 3.77 -6.87 -11.16
N VAL A 178 4.05 -8.10 -11.61
CA VAL A 178 4.31 -8.38 -13.04
C VAL A 178 3.08 -8.08 -13.91
N ALA A 179 1.89 -8.49 -13.46
CA ALA A 179 0.65 -8.31 -14.21
C ALA A 179 0.26 -6.83 -14.39
N VAL A 180 0.57 -5.96 -13.42
CA VAL A 180 0.21 -4.54 -13.47
C VAL A 180 1.38 -3.60 -13.81
N GLY A 181 2.62 -4.10 -13.74
CA GLY A 181 3.84 -3.29 -13.83
C GLY A 181 4.33 -3.03 -15.25
N ALA A 182 3.76 -3.70 -16.26
CA ALA A 182 4.17 -3.52 -17.65
C ALA A 182 3.98 -2.06 -18.11
N GLY A 183 5.09 -1.34 -18.28
CA GLY A 183 5.11 0.07 -18.69
C GLY A 183 4.78 1.07 -17.58
N ALA A 184 4.55 0.61 -16.34
CA ALA A 184 4.27 1.47 -15.20
C ALA A 184 5.54 1.78 -14.40
N ARG A 185 5.65 2.98 -13.84
CA ARG A 185 6.60 3.25 -12.74
C ARG A 185 6.09 2.54 -11.49
N MET A 186 6.94 1.83 -10.75
CA MET A 186 6.50 1.14 -9.53
C MET A 186 7.27 1.64 -8.32
N LEU A 187 6.56 2.17 -7.32
CA LEU A 187 7.16 2.62 -6.07
C LEU A 187 6.74 1.74 -4.90
N TYR A 188 7.69 1.39 -4.06
CA TYR A 188 7.46 0.53 -2.91
C TYR A 188 8.09 1.11 -1.64
N GLY A 189 7.27 1.27 -0.60
CA GLY A 189 7.73 1.60 0.75
C GLY A 189 7.90 0.34 1.60
N HIS A 190 9.05 0.19 2.24
CA HIS A 190 9.35 -0.94 3.11
C HIS A 190 9.89 -0.49 4.47
N ALA A 191 9.23 -0.86 5.57
CA ALA A 191 9.81 -0.74 6.90
C ALA A 191 10.46 -2.07 7.33
N SER A 192 11.79 -2.04 7.42
CA SER A 192 12.64 -3.14 7.91
C SER A 192 12.36 -3.37 9.39
N ARG A 193 11.82 -4.55 9.70
CA ARG A 193 11.54 -5.00 11.08
C ARG A 193 12.44 -6.16 11.48
N TYR A 194 12.76 -7.03 10.51
CA TYR A 194 13.58 -8.22 10.73
C TYR A 194 14.42 -8.50 9.48
N GLU A 195 15.73 -8.36 9.57
CA GLU A 195 16.64 -8.49 8.42
C GLU A 195 16.46 -9.82 7.66
N ALA A 196 16.15 -10.92 8.37
CA ALA A 196 15.89 -12.22 7.75
C ALA A 196 14.59 -12.24 6.91
N VAL A 197 13.54 -11.54 7.34
CA VAL A 197 12.30 -11.37 6.59
C VAL A 197 12.58 -10.53 5.35
N ASP A 198 13.28 -9.41 5.52
CA ASP A 198 13.58 -8.47 4.43
C ASP A 198 14.39 -9.14 3.33
N ARG A 199 15.50 -9.82 3.68
CA ARG A 199 16.34 -10.56 2.72
C ARG A 199 15.58 -11.65 1.99
N ARG A 200 14.62 -12.32 2.65
CA ARG A 200 13.81 -13.36 2.01
C ARG A 200 12.77 -12.75 1.08
N PHE A 201 12.10 -11.68 1.50
CA PHE A 201 11.11 -10.98 0.69
C PHE A 201 11.70 -10.47 -0.62
N PHE A 202 12.81 -9.72 -0.58
CA PHE A 202 13.45 -9.21 -1.80
C PHE A 202 14.01 -10.33 -2.69
N ARG A 203 14.42 -11.48 -2.11
CA ARG A 203 14.80 -12.65 -2.89
C ARG A 203 13.61 -13.23 -3.66
N VAL A 204 12.47 -13.38 -3.00
CA VAL A 204 11.24 -13.90 -3.63
C VAL A 204 10.74 -12.96 -4.72
N LEU A 205 10.79 -11.64 -4.52
CA LEU A 205 10.48 -10.68 -5.58
C LEU A 205 11.36 -10.89 -6.81
N ARG A 206 12.68 -11.02 -6.61
CA ARG A 206 13.64 -11.22 -7.70
C ARG A 206 13.41 -12.54 -8.44
N GLU A 207 13.14 -13.62 -7.71
CA GLU A 207 12.79 -14.93 -8.28
C GLU A 207 11.47 -14.87 -9.06
N GLY A 208 10.54 -14.00 -8.65
CA GLY A 208 9.30 -13.70 -9.36
C GLY A 208 9.43 -12.66 -10.48
N GLY A 209 10.64 -12.28 -10.88
CA GLY A 209 10.88 -11.36 -11.99
C GLY A 209 10.80 -9.87 -11.64
N VAL A 210 10.80 -9.51 -10.34
CA VAL A 210 10.74 -8.13 -9.88
C VAL A 210 12.03 -7.75 -9.14
N ARG A 211 12.79 -6.80 -9.68
CA ARG A 211 13.96 -6.22 -9.01
C ARG A 211 13.54 -5.00 -8.20
N ALA A 212 14.18 -4.78 -7.05
CA ALA A 212 13.97 -3.59 -6.22
C ALA A 212 15.27 -2.77 -6.18
N GLU A 213 15.19 -1.51 -6.61
CA GLU A 213 16.30 -0.57 -6.63
C GLU A 213 16.01 0.53 -5.60
N ARG A 214 16.93 0.76 -4.67
CA ARG A 214 16.69 1.71 -3.59
C ARG A 214 16.68 3.14 -4.14
N VAL A 215 15.63 3.89 -3.84
CA VAL A 215 15.57 5.32 -4.13
C VAL A 215 16.47 6.05 -3.14
N VAL A 216 17.37 6.91 -3.65
CA VAL A 216 18.21 7.74 -2.80
C VAL A 216 17.33 8.79 -2.13
N ASP A 217 17.00 8.57 -0.87
CA ASP A 217 16.28 9.53 -0.05
C ASP A 217 17.10 9.87 1.20
N LYS A 218 17.44 11.15 1.35
CA LYS A 218 18.22 11.68 2.48
C LYS A 218 17.35 11.97 3.72
N GLY A 219 16.02 11.85 3.61
CA GLY A 219 15.06 12.22 4.65
C GLY A 219 14.27 11.07 5.28
N SER A 220 14.36 9.85 4.73
CA SER A 220 13.62 8.69 5.24
C SER A 220 13.96 8.36 6.70
N VAL A 221 12.93 8.05 7.49
CA VAL A 221 13.06 7.63 8.88
C VAL A 221 13.91 6.34 8.96
N ALA A 222 14.75 6.23 10.00
CA ALA A 222 15.57 5.05 10.23
C ALA A 222 14.74 3.75 10.17
N GLY A 223 15.22 2.78 9.40
CA GLY A 223 14.52 1.50 9.19
C GLY A 223 13.48 1.51 8.07
N VAL A 224 13.19 2.64 7.43
CA VAL A 224 12.34 2.71 6.24
C VAL A 224 13.19 2.88 4.97
N GLY A 225 12.86 2.12 3.93
CA GLY A 225 13.43 2.27 2.60
C GLY A 225 12.35 2.47 1.55
N LEU A 226 12.60 3.39 0.62
CA LEU A 226 11.81 3.56 -0.59
C LEU A 226 12.54 2.90 -1.76
N PHE A 227 11.79 2.19 -2.60
CA PHE A 227 12.31 1.40 -3.69
C PHE A 227 11.54 1.67 -4.97
N GLU A 228 12.24 1.71 -6.09
CA GLU A 228 11.66 1.56 -7.41
C GLU A 228 11.67 0.07 -7.77
N LEU A 229 10.52 -0.46 -8.17
CA LEU A 229 10.40 -1.86 -8.59
C LEU A 229 10.47 -1.94 -10.12
N VAL A 230 11.27 -2.87 -10.62
CA VAL A 230 11.49 -3.07 -12.05
C VAL A 230 11.10 -4.51 -12.40
N VAL A 231 10.05 -4.65 -13.20
CA VAL A 231 9.66 -5.94 -13.78
C VAL A 231 10.64 -6.29 -14.89
N GLY A 232 11.25 -7.47 -14.82
CA GLY A 232 12.12 -7.98 -15.86
C GLY A 232 11.36 -8.25 -17.16
N SER A 233 11.98 -7.88 -18.28
CA SER A 233 11.55 -8.24 -19.63
C SER A 233 11.66 -9.74 -19.90
#